data_AF-A0AAX4HG44-F1
#
_entry.id   AF-A0AAX4HG44-F1
#
_cell.length_a   1.000
_cell.length_b   1.000
_cell.length_c   1.000
_cell.angle_alpha   90.00
_cell.angle_beta   90.00
_cell.angle_gamma   90.00
#
_symmetry.space_group_name_H-M   'P 1'
#
loop_
_entity.id
_entity.type
_entity.pdbx_description
1 polymer ?
#
loop_
_entity_poly.entity_id
_entity_poly.type
_entity_poly.pdbx_seq_one_letter_code
_entity_poly.pdbx_strand_id
1 'polypeptide(L)'
;MLTLILWSLLVPLGLFCLYTAFLDFNRDVPHEYLEQQTLLEQTRQPNELAIHKSPKLDYSTGLRIGLGIRYDSYKLRNGNLNDIWEILVAHHGSSKEDTIVVNGDSIRISQLNYVVCKISECLKSLTDVLEVAIPVSLFMVNKFAFAVATAAFLAQVPVHVYESDAKQHLDNSAIAFSQEGSAALLKRLPDDSLVLDLQEFDFLTDKPDFENNYSVEKDRGIALKLSTRLNHKVIALTSFTQLNLISAVASCIKHLPPSKQIGPHDRIVISQDHSTPESILNEVVKVLVLFVSGASLVLTQEDNFMVHKPTILVASSPEIQKLGSAQITGLLYYHRLYSLSRLRFSPLASSSGLRLIYVHRDCSTGKYTNWNHLRAALGVNIVEEVGHFNVAGPFLVTDYYDYRTFLEKLASQVAASGGICQANEIKLLEFDATQSGALALRGYNIGKAVTIMEGVGQTRVTPDASGFFRLPFNCRWGLDGCLYVLKRTV
;
A
#
# COMPACT_ATOMS: atom_id res chain seq x y z
N MET A 1 -5.41 59.00 21.17
CA MET A 1 -5.29 57.68 21.82
C MET A 1 -6.31 56.69 21.30
N LEU A 2 -7.62 56.99 21.37
CA LEU A 2 -8.69 56.09 20.89
C LEU A 2 -8.56 55.73 19.39
N THR A 3 -8.17 56.69 18.54
CA THR A 3 -7.92 56.48 17.11
C THR A 3 -6.76 55.53 16.82
N LEU A 4 -5.66 55.66 17.57
CA LEU A 4 -4.51 54.76 17.45
C LEU A 4 -4.87 53.33 17.88
N ILE A 5 -5.62 53.19 18.98
CA ILE A 5 -6.12 51.89 19.43
C ILE A 5 -7.05 51.27 18.38
N LEU A 6 -7.97 52.06 17.82
CA LEU A 6 -8.89 51.59 16.78
C LEU A 6 -8.14 51.09 15.54
N TRP A 7 -7.18 51.88 15.02
CA TRP A 7 -6.37 51.45 13.87
C TRP A 7 -5.51 50.22 14.18
N SER A 8 -4.98 50.11 15.41
CA SER A 8 -4.21 48.94 15.84
C SER A 8 -5.04 47.64 15.89
N LEU A 9 -6.36 47.73 15.99
CA LEU A 9 -7.27 46.58 15.92
C LEU A 9 -7.81 46.35 14.50
N LEU A 10 -8.18 47.42 13.79
CA LEU A 10 -8.75 47.32 12.45
C LEU A 10 -7.76 46.82 11.40
N VAL A 11 -6.48 47.23 11.47
CA VAL A 11 -5.48 46.82 10.47
C VAL A 11 -5.20 45.30 10.54
N PRO A 12 -4.90 44.70 11.70
CA PRO A 12 -4.73 43.24 11.80
C PRO A 12 -5.99 42.48 11.41
N LEU A 13 -7.18 42.97 11.77
CA LEU A 13 -8.44 42.36 11.37
C LEU A 13 -8.63 42.40 9.84
N GLY A 14 -8.37 43.55 9.21
CA GLY A 14 -8.43 43.70 7.76
C GLY A 14 -7.43 42.79 7.04
N LEU A 15 -6.18 42.74 7.52
CA LEU A 15 -5.16 41.82 6.99
C LEU A 15 -5.55 40.35 7.17
N PHE A 16 -6.11 39.99 8.32
CA PHE A 16 -6.61 38.65 8.57
C PHE A 16 -7.75 38.28 7.61
N CYS A 17 -8.74 39.16 7.42
CA CYS A 17 -9.83 38.94 6.46
C CYS A 17 -9.32 38.80 5.02
N LEU A 18 -8.40 39.67 4.58
CA LEU A 18 -7.78 39.58 3.26
C LEU A 18 -6.98 38.28 3.09
N TYR A 19 -6.27 37.86 4.13
CA TYR A 19 -5.51 36.62 4.12
C TYR A 19 -6.41 35.38 4.10
N THR A 20 -7.51 35.36 4.86
CA THR A 20 -8.52 34.29 4.79
C THR A 20 -9.14 34.22 3.39
N ALA A 21 -9.53 35.36 2.81
CA ALA A 21 -10.05 35.42 1.46
C ALA A 21 -9.03 34.93 0.41
N PHE A 22 -7.75 35.27 0.60
CA PHE A 22 -6.66 34.77 -0.23
C PHE A 22 -6.54 33.23 -0.14
N LEU A 23 -6.59 32.66 1.07
CA LEU A 23 -6.56 31.20 1.25
C LEU A 23 -7.77 30.53 0.61
N ASP A 24 -8.95 31.11 0.74
CA ASP A 24 -10.17 30.59 0.13
C ASP A 24 -10.11 30.61 -1.38
N PHE A 25 -9.60 31.70 -1.96
CA PHE A 25 -9.43 31.83 -3.40
C PHE A 25 -8.38 30.85 -3.96
N ASN A 26 -7.33 30.56 -3.18
CA ASN A 26 -6.23 29.68 -3.58
C ASN A 26 -6.33 28.27 -2.98
N ARG A 27 -7.51 27.80 -2.60
CA ARG A 27 -7.73 26.43 -2.10
C ARG A 27 -7.24 25.38 -3.10
N ASP A 28 -6.76 24.24 -2.61
CA ASP A 28 -6.28 23.17 -3.50
C ASP A 28 -7.45 22.45 -4.19
N VAL A 29 -8.57 22.32 -3.49
CA VAL A 29 -9.80 21.69 -3.97
C VAL A 29 -11.03 22.47 -3.50
N PRO A 30 -12.14 22.48 -4.26
CA PRO A 30 -13.41 23.05 -3.81
C PRO A 30 -13.99 22.26 -2.62
N HIS A 31 -14.92 22.83 -1.85
CA HIS A 31 -15.47 22.15 -0.67
C HIS A 31 -16.22 20.87 -1.05
N GLU A 32 -16.96 20.95 -2.15
CA GLU A 32 -17.79 19.92 -2.74
C GLU A 32 -16.97 18.67 -3.11
N TYR A 33 -15.68 18.84 -3.42
CA TYR A 33 -14.78 17.71 -3.72
C TYR A 33 -14.70 16.73 -2.55
N LEU A 34 -14.64 17.23 -1.31
CA LEU A 34 -14.57 16.40 -0.10
C LEU A 34 -15.96 16.02 0.46
N GLU A 35 -17.05 16.48 -0.15
CA GLU A 35 -18.42 16.12 0.21
C GLU A 35 -18.95 14.91 -0.57
N GLN A 36 -18.27 14.49 -1.64
CA GLN A 36 -18.65 13.34 -2.46
C GLN A 36 -17.48 12.38 -2.67
N GLN A 37 -17.07 11.72 -1.59
CA GLN A 37 -15.95 10.77 -1.59
C GLN A 37 -16.32 9.35 -2.04
N THR A 38 -17.59 9.10 -2.39
CA THR A 38 -18.06 7.86 -3.03
C THR A 38 -19.14 8.10 -4.07
N LEU A 39 -19.22 7.17 -5.04
CA LEU A 39 -20.30 7.05 -6.00
C LEU A 39 -21.26 5.94 -5.55
N LEU A 40 -22.56 6.25 -5.56
CA LEU A 40 -23.63 5.32 -5.19
C LEU A 40 -24.18 4.60 -6.43
N GLU A 41 -24.26 3.28 -6.37
CA GLU A 41 -25.05 2.51 -7.33
C GLU A 41 -26.54 2.50 -6.97
N GLN A 42 -27.38 2.37 -8.00
CA GLN A 42 -28.83 2.29 -7.85
C GLN A 42 -29.29 0.93 -7.29
N THR A 43 -28.50 -0.12 -7.48
CA THR A 43 -28.84 -1.49 -7.10
C THR A 43 -28.77 -1.69 -5.59
N ARG A 44 -29.85 -2.17 -4.98
CA ARG A 44 -29.96 -2.50 -3.55
C ARG A 44 -30.74 -3.79 -3.36
N GLN A 45 -30.28 -4.62 -2.44
CA GLN A 45 -31.05 -5.77 -1.95
C GLN A 45 -31.78 -5.40 -0.64
N PRO A 46 -32.87 -6.09 -0.28
CA PRO A 46 -33.51 -5.90 1.02
C PRO A 46 -32.49 -6.08 2.16
N ASN A 47 -32.53 -5.19 3.16
CA ASN A 47 -31.62 -5.17 4.33
C ASN A 47 -30.13 -4.88 4.03
N GLU A 48 -29.83 -4.32 2.87
CA GLU A 48 -28.49 -3.86 2.50
C GLU A 48 -28.52 -2.41 2.01
N LEU A 49 -27.43 -1.67 2.23
CA LEU A 49 -27.24 -0.36 1.61
C LEU A 49 -26.85 -0.51 0.13
N ALA A 50 -26.95 0.60 -0.62
CA ALA A 50 -26.33 0.74 -1.94
C ALA A 50 -24.86 0.28 -1.92
N ILE A 51 -24.42 -0.17 -3.09
CA ILE A 51 -23.01 -0.39 -3.37
C ILE A 51 -22.35 0.98 -3.58
N HIS A 52 -21.27 1.23 -2.87
CA HIS A 52 -20.45 2.43 -3.00
C HIS A 52 -19.15 2.10 -3.73
N LYS A 53 -18.69 3.06 -4.54
CA LYS A 53 -17.42 2.99 -5.31
C LYS A 53 -16.60 4.26 -5.17
N SER A 54 -15.32 4.18 -5.55
CA SER A 54 -14.46 5.35 -5.63
C SER A 54 -14.94 6.32 -6.73
N PRO A 55 -14.99 7.65 -6.49
CA PRO A 55 -15.30 8.65 -7.50
C PRO A 55 -14.17 8.85 -8.51
N LYS A 56 -12.99 8.28 -8.24
CA LYS A 56 -11.82 8.31 -9.13
C LYS A 56 -11.87 7.24 -10.21
N LEU A 57 -12.95 6.46 -10.30
CA LEU A 57 -13.12 5.47 -11.35
C LEU A 57 -13.48 6.13 -12.68
N ASP A 58 -13.06 5.50 -13.76
CA ASP A 58 -13.60 5.81 -15.07
C ASP A 58 -14.93 5.07 -15.21
N TYR A 59 -16.02 5.81 -15.42
CA TYR A 59 -17.37 5.26 -15.57
C TYR A 59 -17.47 4.18 -16.66
N SER A 60 -16.61 4.24 -17.68
CA SER A 60 -16.63 3.31 -18.81
C SER A 60 -15.96 1.97 -18.51
N THR A 61 -14.98 1.91 -17.62
CA THR A 61 -14.18 0.69 -17.38
C THR A 61 -14.56 -0.06 -16.12
N GLY A 62 -15.38 0.53 -15.25
CA GLY A 62 -15.70 -0.05 -13.94
C GLY A 62 -14.52 -0.01 -12.98
N LEU A 63 -14.38 -1.03 -12.13
CA LEU A 63 -13.30 -1.13 -11.15
C LEU A 63 -11.92 -1.14 -11.82
N ARG A 64 -10.90 -0.68 -11.08
CA ARG A 64 -9.52 -0.72 -11.54
C ARG A 64 -8.97 -2.14 -11.41
N ILE A 65 -8.92 -2.85 -12.53
CA ILE A 65 -8.49 -4.26 -12.57
C ILE A 65 -6.98 -4.39 -12.87
N GLY A 66 -6.39 -3.44 -13.59
CA GLY A 66 -4.95 -3.48 -13.89
C GLY A 66 -4.41 -2.24 -14.58
N LEU A 67 -3.21 -2.38 -15.14
CA LEU A 67 -2.38 -1.31 -15.71
C LEU A 67 -2.82 -0.86 -17.10
N GLY A 68 -3.62 -1.68 -17.81
CA GLY A 68 -4.06 -1.36 -19.17
C GLY A 68 -2.92 -1.45 -20.19
N ILE A 69 -2.14 -2.53 -20.15
CA ILE A 69 -1.02 -2.77 -21.06
C ILE A 69 -1.58 -3.11 -22.45
N ARG A 70 -1.07 -2.44 -23.48
CA ARG A 70 -1.42 -2.75 -24.88
C ARG A 70 -0.78 -4.08 -25.28
N TYR A 71 -1.57 -4.96 -25.87
CA TYR A 71 -1.11 -6.18 -26.50
C TYR A 71 -1.86 -6.35 -27.83
N ASP A 72 -1.19 -6.86 -28.87
CA ASP A 72 -1.83 -7.12 -30.18
C ASP A 72 -2.58 -5.90 -30.75
N SER A 73 -1.81 -4.87 -31.12
CA SER A 73 -2.26 -3.57 -31.66
C SER A 73 -3.14 -2.74 -30.72
N TYR A 74 -4.43 -3.08 -30.61
CA TYR A 74 -5.44 -2.26 -29.94
C TYR A 74 -6.06 -2.91 -28.68
N LYS A 75 -5.74 -4.18 -28.38
CA LYS A 75 -6.30 -4.84 -27.20
C LYS A 75 -5.55 -4.39 -25.94
N LEU A 76 -6.30 -4.18 -24.87
CA LEU A 76 -5.76 -3.87 -23.55
C LEU A 76 -5.92 -5.10 -22.66
N ARG A 77 -4.90 -5.38 -21.84
CA ARG A 77 -4.98 -6.36 -20.76
C ARG A 77 -4.55 -5.74 -19.45
N ASN A 78 -4.84 -6.45 -18.36
CA ASN A 78 -4.57 -5.97 -17.01
C ASN A 78 -3.07 -5.86 -16.71
N GLY A 79 -2.23 -6.65 -17.38
CA GLY A 79 -0.83 -6.82 -17.01
C GLY A 79 -0.63 -7.96 -16.00
N ASN A 80 0.61 -8.40 -15.85
CA ASN A 80 1.09 -9.36 -14.88
C ASN A 80 2.45 -8.90 -14.32
N LEU A 81 3.00 -9.63 -13.35
CA LEU A 81 4.25 -9.24 -12.67
C LEU A 81 5.47 -9.24 -13.61
N ASN A 82 5.46 -10.02 -14.69
CA ASN A 82 6.53 -9.95 -15.69
C ASN A 82 6.49 -8.62 -16.46
N ASP A 83 5.31 -8.05 -16.70
CA ASP A 83 5.20 -6.72 -17.32
C ASP A 83 5.71 -5.62 -16.41
N ILE A 84 5.39 -5.72 -15.11
CA ILE A 84 5.92 -4.76 -14.12
C ILE A 84 7.45 -4.81 -14.12
N TRP A 85 8.03 -5.99 -14.18
CA TRP A 85 9.48 -6.16 -14.24
C TRP A 85 10.08 -5.65 -15.56
N GLU A 86 9.44 -5.95 -16.70
CA GLU A 86 9.83 -5.42 -18.01
C GLU A 86 9.83 -3.89 -18.02
N ILE A 87 8.83 -3.25 -17.42
CA ILE A 87 8.76 -1.78 -17.29
C ILE A 87 9.94 -1.25 -16.45
N LEU A 88 10.26 -1.89 -15.31
CA LEU A 88 11.40 -1.50 -14.49
C LEU A 88 12.71 -1.56 -15.28
N VAL A 89 12.97 -2.69 -15.95
CA VAL A 89 14.19 -2.90 -16.72
C VAL A 89 14.23 -1.98 -17.95
N ALA A 90 13.09 -1.70 -18.59
CA ALA A 90 13.03 -0.74 -19.69
C ALA A 90 13.36 0.70 -19.23
N HIS A 91 12.95 1.10 -18.03
CA HIS A 91 13.26 2.42 -17.48
C HIS A 91 14.72 2.56 -17.05
N HIS A 92 15.32 1.52 -16.47
CA HIS A 92 16.58 1.64 -15.74
C HIS A 92 17.69 0.70 -16.18
N GLY A 93 17.40 -0.34 -16.95
CA GLY A 93 18.34 -1.43 -17.25
C GLY A 93 19.60 -0.98 -18.00
N SER A 94 19.51 0.09 -18.78
CA SER A 94 20.67 0.69 -19.47
C SER A 94 21.43 1.71 -18.63
N SER A 95 20.88 2.15 -17.49
CA SER A 95 21.50 3.15 -16.63
C SER A 95 22.56 2.51 -15.73
N LYS A 96 23.69 3.19 -15.60
CA LYS A 96 24.75 2.78 -14.65
C LYS A 96 24.54 3.33 -13.25
N GLU A 97 23.66 4.30 -13.09
CA GLU A 97 23.42 5.03 -11.83
C GLU A 97 22.16 4.52 -11.09
N ASP A 98 21.26 3.84 -11.80
CA ASP A 98 20.00 3.41 -11.22
C ASP A 98 20.17 2.15 -10.36
N THR A 99 20.00 2.36 -9.05
CA THR A 99 20.18 1.32 -8.05
C THR A 99 18.94 1.16 -7.18
N ILE A 100 18.70 -0.07 -6.74
CA ILE A 100 17.83 -0.40 -5.63
C ILE A 100 18.70 -0.58 -4.39
N VAL A 101 18.29 0.02 -3.26
CA VAL A 101 18.96 -0.14 -1.98
C VAL A 101 18.12 -1.03 -1.07
N VAL A 102 18.71 -2.08 -0.50
CA VAL A 102 18.06 -2.98 0.47
C VAL A 102 18.91 -3.06 1.72
N ASN A 103 18.45 -2.46 2.83
CA ASN A 103 19.14 -2.43 4.13
C ASN A 103 20.63 -2.09 4.02
N GLY A 104 20.94 -1.05 3.25
CA GLY A 104 22.30 -0.55 3.01
C GLY A 104 23.01 -1.15 1.78
N ASP A 105 22.58 -2.32 1.29
CA ASP A 105 23.13 -2.91 0.07
C ASP A 105 22.56 -2.22 -1.17
N SER A 106 23.41 -1.48 -1.90
CA SER A 106 23.06 -0.88 -3.18
C SER A 106 23.34 -1.84 -4.33
N ILE A 107 22.36 -2.07 -5.19
CA ILE A 107 22.41 -3.01 -6.30
C ILE A 107 21.95 -2.30 -7.56
N ARG A 108 22.73 -2.36 -8.65
CA ARG A 108 22.26 -1.84 -9.94
C ARG A 108 21.14 -2.72 -10.49
N ILE A 109 20.15 -2.11 -11.12
CA ILE A 109 18.98 -2.84 -11.65
C ILE A 109 19.41 -3.87 -12.70
N SER A 110 20.40 -3.56 -13.53
CA SER A 110 20.99 -4.50 -14.50
C SER A 110 21.63 -5.73 -13.85
N GLN A 111 22.29 -5.56 -12.70
CA GLN A 111 22.91 -6.66 -11.95
C GLN A 111 21.86 -7.52 -11.27
N LEU A 112 20.87 -6.87 -10.66
CA LEU A 112 19.73 -7.57 -10.08
C LEU A 112 18.99 -8.37 -11.15
N ASN A 113 18.76 -7.81 -12.33
CA ASN A 113 18.10 -8.50 -13.44
C ASN A 113 18.87 -9.73 -13.91
N TYR A 114 20.20 -9.70 -13.95
CA TYR A 114 21.01 -10.89 -14.24
C TYR A 114 20.74 -12.01 -13.23
N VAL A 115 20.85 -11.72 -11.93
CA VAL A 115 20.65 -12.70 -10.86
C VAL A 115 19.21 -13.22 -10.83
N VAL A 116 18.23 -12.32 -10.94
CA VAL A 116 16.80 -12.66 -10.99
C VAL A 116 16.48 -13.58 -12.17
N CYS A 117 17.05 -13.32 -13.36
CA CYS A 117 16.87 -14.19 -14.52
C CYS A 117 17.44 -15.59 -14.27
N LYS A 118 18.64 -15.69 -13.68
CA LYS A 118 19.27 -16.99 -13.39
C LYS A 118 18.49 -17.81 -12.37
N ILE A 119 18.04 -17.18 -11.28
CA ILE A 119 17.20 -17.86 -10.29
C ILE A 119 15.86 -18.26 -10.94
N SER A 120 15.26 -17.40 -11.76
CA SER A 120 13.99 -17.69 -12.45
C SER A 120 14.12 -18.87 -13.43
N GLU A 121 15.22 -18.94 -14.19
CA GLU A 121 15.55 -20.08 -15.06
C GLU A 121 15.70 -21.37 -14.26
N CYS A 122 16.42 -21.32 -13.13
CA CYS A 122 16.56 -22.45 -12.23
C CYS A 122 15.19 -22.95 -11.74
N LEU A 123 14.37 -22.04 -11.18
CA LEU A 123 13.03 -22.37 -10.68
C LEU A 123 12.12 -22.95 -11.78
N LYS A 124 12.18 -22.43 -13.01
CA LYS A 124 11.41 -22.95 -14.15
C LYS A 124 11.84 -24.36 -14.59
N SER A 125 13.10 -24.73 -14.37
CA SER A 125 13.59 -26.07 -14.71
C SER A 125 13.14 -27.13 -13.72
N LEU A 126 12.69 -26.73 -12.53
CA LEU A 126 12.17 -27.61 -11.49
C LEU A 126 10.66 -27.78 -11.66
N THR A 127 10.25 -28.89 -12.26
CA THR A 127 8.82 -29.16 -12.57
C THR A 127 7.97 -29.53 -11.36
N ASP A 128 8.60 -29.86 -10.23
CA ASP A 128 7.95 -30.34 -9.01
C ASP A 128 7.76 -29.28 -7.93
N VAL A 129 8.23 -28.05 -8.16
CA VAL A 129 8.19 -26.98 -7.14
C VAL A 129 6.85 -26.26 -7.16
N LEU A 130 6.10 -26.34 -6.06
CA LEU A 130 4.80 -25.69 -5.93
C LEU A 130 4.85 -24.27 -5.33
N GLU A 131 5.91 -23.94 -4.60
CA GLU A 131 6.11 -22.61 -4.01
C GLU A 131 7.56 -22.36 -3.57
N VAL A 132 7.93 -21.08 -3.44
CA VAL A 132 9.15 -20.63 -2.77
C VAL A 132 8.77 -20.03 -1.43
N ALA A 133 9.14 -20.70 -0.34
CA ALA A 133 8.84 -20.30 1.03
C ALA A 133 9.92 -19.38 1.59
N ILE A 134 9.54 -18.21 2.12
CA ILE A 134 10.44 -17.23 2.71
C ILE A 134 9.92 -16.87 4.12
N PRO A 135 10.70 -17.06 5.19
CA PRO A 135 10.31 -16.60 6.52
C PRO A 135 10.03 -15.10 6.52
N VAL A 136 9.01 -14.65 7.26
CA VAL A 136 8.69 -13.23 7.42
C VAL A 136 9.93 -12.41 7.82
N SER A 137 10.75 -12.92 8.74
CA SER A 137 11.97 -12.25 9.21
C SER A 137 13.06 -12.06 8.15
N LEU A 138 12.96 -12.74 7.00
CA LEU A 138 13.92 -12.66 5.90
C LEU A 138 13.32 -12.05 4.63
N PHE A 139 12.01 -11.79 4.61
CA PHE A 139 11.31 -11.36 3.41
C PHE A 139 11.79 -9.99 2.94
N MET A 140 12.44 -9.93 1.77
CA MET A 140 13.01 -8.68 1.21
C MET A 140 13.99 -7.93 2.14
N VAL A 141 14.55 -8.60 3.15
CA VAL A 141 15.48 -7.97 4.12
C VAL A 141 16.90 -7.83 3.57
N ASN A 142 17.29 -8.65 2.60
CA ASN A 142 18.58 -8.53 1.93
C ASN A 142 18.44 -8.71 0.42
N LYS A 143 19.50 -8.38 -0.31
CA LYS A 143 19.52 -8.46 -1.78
C LYS A 143 19.18 -9.84 -2.33
N PHE A 144 19.57 -10.93 -1.65
CA PHE A 144 19.28 -12.29 -2.08
C PHE A 144 17.81 -12.65 -1.89
N ALA A 145 17.24 -12.36 -0.72
CA ALA A 145 15.82 -12.57 -0.45
C ALA A 145 14.93 -11.77 -1.41
N PHE A 146 15.32 -10.53 -1.70
CA PHE A 146 14.67 -9.66 -2.68
C PHE A 146 14.74 -10.25 -4.10
N ALA A 147 15.93 -10.72 -4.52
CA ALA A 147 16.13 -11.36 -5.82
C ALA A 147 15.32 -12.66 -5.94
N VAL A 148 15.29 -13.50 -4.90
CA VAL A 148 14.51 -14.75 -4.86
C VAL A 148 13.02 -14.50 -4.98
N ALA A 149 12.47 -13.56 -4.19
CA ALA A 149 11.05 -13.22 -4.26
C ALA A 149 10.66 -12.71 -5.66
N THR A 150 11.50 -11.85 -6.23
CA THR A 150 11.30 -11.33 -7.60
C THR A 150 11.40 -12.44 -8.65
N ALA A 151 12.41 -13.30 -8.56
CA ALA A 151 12.63 -14.40 -9.50
C ALA A 151 11.48 -15.41 -9.48
N ALA A 152 10.92 -15.69 -8.30
CA ALA A 152 9.73 -16.53 -8.14
C ALA A 152 8.50 -15.91 -8.83
N PHE A 153 8.28 -14.59 -8.70
CA PHE A 153 7.23 -13.89 -9.45
C PHE A 153 7.40 -14.03 -10.97
N LEU A 154 8.63 -13.94 -11.49
CA LEU A 154 8.92 -14.12 -12.92
C LEU A 154 8.84 -15.58 -13.38
N ALA A 155 9.13 -16.52 -12.47
CA ALA A 155 8.97 -17.95 -12.68
C ALA A 155 7.52 -18.42 -12.59
N GLN A 156 6.60 -17.56 -12.11
CA GLN A 156 5.21 -17.91 -11.80
C GLN A 156 5.10 -19.00 -10.74
N VAL A 157 6.09 -19.04 -9.86
CA VAL A 157 6.08 -19.88 -8.65
C VAL A 157 5.60 -19.01 -7.50
N PRO A 158 4.54 -19.42 -6.76
CA PRO A 158 4.04 -18.66 -5.63
C PRO A 158 5.15 -18.37 -4.61
N VAL A 159 5.29 -17.11 -4.21
CA VAL A 159 6.11 -16.73 -3.05
C VAL A 159 5.26 -16.93 -1.80
N HIS A 160 5.67 -17.82 -0.90
CA HIS A 160 4.98 -18.08 0.35
C HIS A 160 5.73 -17.44 1.51
N VAL A 161 5.23 -16.30 1.98
CA VAL A 161 5.76 -15.61 3.15
C VAL A 161 5.10 -16.19 4.40
N TYR A 162 5.88 -16.68 5.37
CA TYR A 162 5.34 -17.40 6.52
C TYR A 162 6.02 -17.02 7.85
N GLU A 163 5.22 -16.95 8.91
CA GLU A 163 5.73 -16.93 10.28
C GLU A 163 6.21 -18.32 10.70
N SER A 164 7.21 -18.39 11.57
CA SER A 164 7.80 -19.67 12.05
C SER A 164 6.76 -20.67 12.54
N ASP A 165 5.72 -20.18 13.21
CA ASP A 165 4.65 -21.02 13.78
C ASP A 165 3.69 -21.58 12.72
N ALA A 166 3.70 -21.00 11.52
CA ALA A 166 2.92 -21.47 10.38
C ALA A 166 3.72 -22.37 9.43
N LYS A 167 4.99 -22.71 9.75
CA LYS A 167 5.86 -23.56 8.91
C LYS A 167 5.23 -24.91 8.55
N GLN A 168 4.38 -25.45 9.42
CA GLN A 168 3.65 -26.70 9.18
C GLN A 168 2.64 -26.64 8.02
N HIS A 169 2.31 -25.44 7.53
CA HIS A 169 1.38 -25.22 6.44
C HIS A 169 2.08 -24.99 5.09
N LEU A 170 3.40 -25.14 5.04
CA LEU A 170 4.16 -25.12 3.79
C LEU A 170 3.87 -26.38 2.98
N ASP A 171 3.99 -26.25 1.66
CA ASP A 171 3.91 -27.41 0.78
C ASP A 171 5.14 -28.32 0.95
N ASN A 172 4.94 -29.63 0.90
CA ASN A 172 6.03 -30.61 0.98
C ASN A 172 6.98 -30.55 -0.21
N SER A 173 6.61 -29.87 -1.29
CA SER A 173 7.45 -29.63 -2.47
C SER A 173 7.99 -28.19 -2.54
N ALA A 174 7.84 -27.42 -1.46
CA ALA A 174 8.33 -26.06 -1.39
C ALA A 174 9.86 -26.00 -1.40
N ILE A 175 10.39 -24.92 -1.98
CA ILE A 175 11.78 -24.53 -1.80
C ILE A 175 11.83 -23.44 -0.73
N ALA A 176 12.51 -23.69 0.38
CA ALA A 176 12.70 -22.72 1.44
C ALA A 176 13.95 -21.86 1.20
N PHE A 177 13.80 -20.56 1.32
CA PHE A 177 14.91 -19.62 1.49
C PHE A 177 15.37 -19.64 2.95
N SER A 178 16.65 -19.91 3.17
CA SER A 178 17.28 -19.83 4.48
C SER A 178 18.55 -18.99 4.45
N GLN A 179 18.89 -18.42 5.61
CA GLN A 179 20.13 -17.71 5.82
C GLN A 179 20.90 -18.38 6.96
N GLU A 180 22.09 -18.91 6.65
CA GLU A 180 22.96 -19.63 7.58
C GLU A 180 24.27 -18.85 7.71
N GLY A 181 24.33 -17.96 8.72
CA GLY A 181 25.43 -16.99 8.83
C GLY A 181 25.41 -16.03 7.65
N SER A 182 26.49 -16.02 6.86
CA SER A 182 26.57 -15.24 5.62
C SER A 182 26.01 -15.98 4.40
N ALA A 183 25.82 -17.30 4.46
CA ALA A 183 25.33 -18.07 3.32
C ALA A 183 23.82 -17.86 3.13
N ALA A 184 23.41 -17.62 1.89
CA ALA A 184 22.00 -17.51 1.50
C ALA A 184 21.68 -18.69 0.59
N LEU A 185 20.78 -19.57 1.04
CA LEU A 185 20.57 -20.88 0.43
C LEU A 185 19.11 -21.06 0.02
N LEU A 186 18.89 -21.75 -1.10
CA LEU A 186 17.60 -22.34 -1.44
C LEU A 186 17.68 -23.84 -1.18
N LYS A 187 16.81 -24.33 -0.31
CA LYS A 187 16.75 -25.75 0.06
C LYS A 187 15.39 -26.32 -0.24
N ARG A 188 15.35 -27.57 -0.66
CA ARG A 188 14.11 -28.30 -0.88
C ARG A 188 13.55 -28.77 0.46
N LEU A 189 12.23 -28.72 0.62
CA LEU A 189 11.53 -29.34 1.74
C LEU A 189 10.98 -30.72 1.31
N PRO A 190 10.80 -31.65 2.26
CA PRO A 190 11.25 -31.62 3.66
C PRO A 190 12.70 -32.11 3.86
N ASP A 191 13.37 -32.54 2.80
CA ASP A 191 14.69 -33.21 2.83
C ASP A 191 15.87 -32.27 3.14
N ASP A 192 15.63 -30.95 3.12
CA ASP A 192 16.63 -29.89 3.34
C ASP A 192 17.81 -29.98 2.36
N SER A 193 17.58 -30.58 1.18
CA SER A 193 18.62 -30.71 0.16
C SER A 193 18.90 -29.36 -0.49
N LEU A 194 20.18 -29.05 -0.68
CA LEU A 194 20.61 -27.81 -1.30
C LEU A 194 20.19 -27.80 -2.78
N VAL A 195 19.36 -26.84 -3.15
CA VAL A 195 18.98 -26.57 -4.54
C VAL A 195 19.94 -25.58 -5.16
N LEU A 196 20.26 -24.50 -4.43
CA LEU A 196 21.09 -23.41 -4.95
C LEU A 196 21.79 -22.68 -3.80
N ASP A 197 23.10 -22.48 -3.92
CA ASP A 197 23.84 -21.53 -3.10
C ASP A 197 23.83 -20.18 -3.81
N LEU A 198 23.16 -19.19 -3.21
CA LEU A 198 23.00 -17.89 -3.83
C LEU A 198 24.30 -17.06 -3.81
N GLN A 199 25.29 -17.45 -3.00
CA GLN A 199 26.59 -16.80 -2.97
C GLN A 199 27.39 -17.04 -4.26
N GLU A 200 27.02 -18.06 -5.05
CA GLU A 200 27.62 -18.31 -6.36
C GLU A 200 27.27 -17.22 -7.39
N PHE A 201 26.19 -16.45 -7.16
CA PHE A 201 25.83 -15.34 -8.04
C PHE A 201 26.61 -14.09 -7.69
N ASP A 202 27.48 -13.69 -8.61
CA ASP A 202 28.01 -12.33 -8.56
C ASP A 202 26.90 -11.32 -8.88
N PHE A 203 26.72 -10.34 -8.00
CA PHE A 203 25.99 -9.12 -8.33
C PHE A 203 26.90 -8.16 -9.08
N LEU A 204 27.71 -8.68 -10.00
CA LEU A 204 28.70 -7.92 -10.76
C LEU A 204 28.33 -7.90 -12.25
N THR A 205 27.83 -9.02 -12.76
CA THR A 205 27.41 -9.18 -14.16
C THR A 205 26.13 -8.39 -14.45
N ASP A 206 26.16 -7.60 -15.53
CA ASP A 206 25.03 -6.79 -15.98
C ASP A 206 24.18 -7.52 -17.03
N LYS A 207 22.86 -7.49 -16.86
CA LYS A 207 21.88 -7.80 -17.90
C LYS A 207 20.91 -6.62 -18.07
N PRO A 208 21.11 -5.74 -19.06
CA PRO A 208 20.36 -4.49 -19.19
C PRO A 208 18.95 -4.67 -19.78
N ASP A 209 18.65 -5.86 -20.31
CA ASP A 209 17.44 -6.15 -21.05
C ASP A 209 16.60 -7.27 -20.41
N PHE A 210 15.29 -7.14 -20.54
CA PHE A 210 14.33 -8.17 -20.19
C PHE A 210 13.14 -8.03 -21.13
N GLU A 211 12.72 -9.14 -21.73
CA GLU A 211 11.59 -9.18 -22.66
C GLU A 211 10.54 -10.14 -22.12
N ASN A 212 9.32 -9.64 -21.93
CA ASN A 212 8.20 -10.47 -21.52
C ASN A 212 7.48 -11.08 -22.73
N ASN A 213 7.84 -12.32 -23.08
CA ASN A 213 7.07 -13.11 -24.04
C ASN A 213 5.69 -13.45 -23.46
N TYR A 214 4.67 -12.65 -23.78
CA TYR A 214 3.33 -12.79 -23.21
C TYR A 214 2.65 -14.13 -23.57
N SER A 215 1.99 -14.73 -22.57
CA SER A 215 1.04 -15.82 -22.76
C SER A 215 -0.13 -15.65 -21.77
N VAL A 216 -1.30 -16.20 -22.11
CA VAL A 216 -2.52 -16.06 -21.28
C VAL A 216 -2.36 -16.75 -19.92
N GLU A 217 -1.54 -17.79 -19.87
CA GLU A 217 -1.20 -18.53 -18.66
C GLU A 217 -0.48 -17.62 -17.65
N LYS A 218 0.30 -16.63 -18.13
CA LYS A 218 1.04 -15.71 -17.28
C LYS A 218 0.16 -14.76 -16.46
N ASP A 219 -1.09 -14.58 -16.86
CA ASP A 219 -2.06 -13.75 -16.14
C ASP A 219 -2.77 -14.53 -15.01
N ARG A 220 -2.54 -15.85 -14.92
CA ARG A 220 -3.18 -16.76 -13.96
C ARG A 220 -2.22 -17.18 -12.85
N GLY A 221 -2.76 -17.91 -11.88
CA GLY A 221 -1.98 -18.50 -10.80
C GLY A 221 -1.88 -17.62 -9.56
N ILE A 222 -1.35 -18.22 -8.50
CA ILE A 222 -1.10 -17.57 -7.22
C ILE A 222 0.31 -16.99 -7.27
N ALA A 223 0.42 -15.68 -7.00
CA ALA A 223 1.71 -15.00 -6.98
C ALA A 223 2.29 -14.94 -5.56
N LEU A 224 1.43 -14.68 -4.56
CA LEU A 224 1.83 -14.49 -3.18
C LEU A 224 0.92 -15.29 -2.25
N LYS A 225 1.51 -16.05 -1.32
CA LYS A 225 0.82 -16.64 -0.18
C LYS A 225 1.38 -16.01 1.09
N LEU A 226 0.52 -15.79 2.07
CA LEU A 226 0.87 -15.22 3.35
C LEU A 226 0.28 -16.06 4.47
N SER A 227 1.14 -16.53 5.38
CA SER A 227 0.79 -17.35 6.52
C SER A 227 1.21 -16.66 7.80
N THR A 228 0.28 -15.95 8.42
CA THR A 228 0.54 -15.07 9.56
C THR A 228 -0.41 -15.34 10.70
N ARG A 229 0.03 -15.08 11.93
CA ARG A 229 -0.81 -15.20 13.10
C ARG A 229 -1.61 -13.91 13.29
N LEU A 230 -2.95 -14.01 13.26
CA LEU A 230 -3.83 -12.87 13.55
C LEU A 230 -3.97 -12.61 15.05
N ASN A 231 -3.92 -13.67 15.86
CA ASN A 231 -3.91 -13.61 17.32
C ASN A 231 -3.38 -14.94 17.89
N HIS A 232 -3.25 -15.04 19.21
CA HIS A 232 -2.73 -16.23 19.91
C HIS A 232 -3.36 -17.58 19.54
N LYS A 233 -4.54 -17.62 18.91
CA LYS A 233 -5.25 -18.87 18.53
C LYS A 233 -5.54 -19.00 17.03
N VAL A 234 -5.31 -17.96 16.23
CA VAL A 234 -5.77 -17.90 14.84
C VAL A 234 -4.61 -17.62 13.89
N ILE A 235 -4.39 -18.55 12.97
CA ILE A 235 -3.49 -18.40 11.83
C ILE A 235 -4.33 -18.09 10.59
N ALA A 236 -3.95 -17.09 9.81
CA ALA A 236 -4.53 -16.80 8.51
C ALA A 236 -3.58 -17.25 7.41
N LEU A 237 -4.11 -18.04 6.47
CA LEU A 237 -3.46 -18.42 5.22
C LEU A 237 -4.20 -17.69 4.10
N THR A 238 -3.54 -16.74 3.45
CA THR A 238 -4.14 -15.99 2.34
C THR A 238 -3.34 -16.18 1.08
N SER A 239 -4.02 -16.46 -0.04
CA SER A 239 -3.40 -16.59 -1.35
C SER A 239 -3.90 -15.52 -2.30
N PHE A 240 -2.96 -14.78 -2.88
CA PHE A 240 -3.18 -13.70 -3.83
C PHE A 240 -2.71 -14.12 -5.22
N THR A 241 -3.61 -13.95 -6.19
CA THR A 241 -3.31 -14.13 -7.61
C THR A 241 -2.50 -12.95 -8.16
N GLN A 242 -1.91 -13.13 -9.35
CA GLN A 242 -1.31 -12.05 -10.14
C GLN A 242 -2.26 -10.83 -10.20
N LEU A 243 -3.52 -11.07 -10.59
CA LEU A 243 -4.54 -10.04 -10.73
C LEU A 243 -4.80 -9.26 -9.42
N ASN A 244 -4.69 -9.94 -8.27
CA ASN A 244 -4.88 -9.28 -6.99
C ASN A 244 -3.81 -8.21 -6.73
N LEU A 245 -2.54 -8.52 -7.03
CA LEU A 245 -1.45 -7.57 -6.86
C LEU A 245 -1.50 -6.48 -7.93
N ILE A 246 -1.77 -6.83 -9.19
CA ILE A 246 -1.82 -5.88 -10.31
C ILE A 246 -2.95 -4.85 -10.14
N SER A 247 -4.14 -5.27 -9.68
CA SER A 247 -5.24 -4.34 -9.39
C SER A 247 -4.91 -3.38 -8.24
N ALA A 248 -4.23 -3.87 -7.19
CA ALA A 248 -3.76 -3.03 -6.08
C ALA A 248 -2.74 -1.98 -6.54
N VAL A 249 -1.75 -2.39 -7.35
CA VAL A 249 -0.74 -1.49 -7.95
C VAL A 249 -1.40 -0.42 -8.82
N ALA A 250 -2.29 -0.85 -9.73
CA ALA A 250 -2.98 0.08 -10.62
C ALA A 250 -3.84 1.09 -9.85
N SER A 251 -4.52 0.66 -8.78
CA SER A 251 -5.28 1.55 -7.90
C SER A 251 -4.37 2.54 -7.16
N CYS A 252 -3.23 2.08 -6.64
CA CYS A 252 -2.28 2.95 -5.94
C CYS A 252 -1.73 4.06 -6.85
N ILE A 253 -1.35 3.71 -8.09
CA ILE A 253 -0.81 4.68 -9.06
C ILE A 253 -1.85 5.75 -9.42
N LYS A 254 -3.12 5.34 -9.59
CA LYS A 254 -4.20 6.22 -10.04
C LYS A 254 -4.91 6.98 -8.92
N HIS A 255 -4.58 6.71 -7.66
CA HIS A 255 -5.15 7.44 -6.53
C HIS A 255 -4.67 8.89 -6.46
N LEU A 256 -3.40 9.14 -6.83
CA LEU A 256 -2.83 10.48 -6.77
C LEU A 256 -3.35 11.38 -7.90
N PRO A 257 -3.56 12.68 -7.64
CA PRO A 257 -3.93 13.62 -8.69
C PRO A 257 -2.80 13.72 -9.74
N PRO A 258 -3.11 14.02 -11.01
CA PRO A 258 -2.12 14.02 -12.10
C PRO A 258 -0.86 14.83 -11.81
N SER A 259 -1.00 16.00 -11.18
CA SER A 259 0.13 16.88 -10.83
C SER A 259 1.03 16.35 -9.72
N LYS A 260 0.65 15.25 -9.04
CA LYS A 260 1.36 14.69 -7.89
C LYS A 260 1.75 13.22 -8.08
N GLN A 261 1.63 12.71 -9.31
CA GLN A 261 2.01 11.34 -9.66
C GLN A 261 3.43 11.01 -9.22
N ILE A 262 3.67 9.73 -8.97
CA ILE A 262 4.99 9.19 -8.70
C ILE A 262 5.73 9.07 -10.04
N GLY A 263 6.98 9.52 -10.11
CA GLY A 263 7.76 9.45 -11.33
C GLY A 263 9.27 9.30 -11.09
N PRO A 264 10.10 9.40 -12.14
CA PRO A 264 11.54 9.11 -12.07
C PRO A 264 12.36 10.03 -11.17
N HIS A 265 11.84 11.22 -10.85
CA HIS A 265 12.49 12.15 -9.94
C HIS A 265 12.25 11.81 -8.47
N ASP A 266 11.39 10.83 -8.18
CA ASP A 266 11.09 10.42 -6.82
C ASP A 266 12.08 9.39 -6.28
N ARG A 267 12.32 9.51 -4.97
CA ARG A 267 12.98 8.51 -4.16
C ARG A 267 12.01 8.03 -3.11
N ILE A 268 11.58 6.78 -3.27
CA ILE A 268 10.68 6.12 -2.35
C ILE A 268 11.51 5.36 -1.33
N VAL A 269 11.37 5.75 -0.07
CA VAL A 269 11.92 4.98 1.06
C VAL A 269 10.76 4.24 1.71
N ILE A 270 10.88 2.92 1.82
CA ILE A 270 9.93 2.06 2.52
C ILE A 270 10.59 1.60 3.81
N SER A 271 10.02 2.03 4.94
CA SER A 271 10.33 1.50 6.27
C SER A 271 9.68 0.12 6.38
N GLN A 272 10.49 -0.92 6.44
CA GLN A 272 10.02 -2.31 6.44
C GLN A 272 9.45 -2.66 7.82
N ASP A 273 8.13 -2.80 7.87
CA ASP A 273 7.40 -3.30 9.03
C ASP A 273 6.76 -4.63 8.65
N HIS A 274 7.20 -5.72 9.27
CA HIS A 274 6.64 -7.05 9.04
C HIS A 274 5.81 -7.55 10.24
N SER A 275 5.39 -6.65 11.12
CA SER A 275 4.60 -6.99 12.31
C SER A 275 3.16 -7.40 12.00
N THR A 276 2.64 -6.99 10.84
CA THR A 276 1.27 -7.32 10.40
C THR A 276 1.25 -7.77 8.95
N PRO A 277 0.30 -8.66 8.56
CA PRO A 277 0.16 -9.06 7.16
C PRO A 277 -0.15 -7.89 6.23
N GLU A 278 -0.88 -6.88 6.71
CA GLU A 278 -1.20 -5.66 5.97
C GLU A 278 0.05 -4.86 5.63
N SER A 279 1.00 -4.75 6.57
CA SER A 279 2.27 -4.05 6.34
C SER A 279 3.10 -4.75 5.25
N ILE A 280 3.20 -6.09 5.29
CA ILE A 280 3.86 -6.89 4.25
C ILE A 280 3.20 -6.69 2.87
N LEU A 281 1.86 -6.73 2.82
CA LEU A 281 1.12 -6.52 1.58
C LEU A 281 1.28 -5.10 1.04
N ASN A 282 1.33 -4.10 1.93
CA ASN A 282 1.60 -2.72 1.54
C ASN A 282 3.00 -2.59 0.95
N GLU A 283 4.03 -3.14 1.60
CA GLU A 283 5.41 -3.16 1.11
C GLU A 283 5.50 -3.75 -0.29
N VAL A 284 4.92 -4.95 -0.51
CA VAL A 284 4.91 -5.60 -1.83
C VAL A 284 4.24 -4.70 -2.87
N VAL A 285 3.07 -4.15 -2.57
CA VAL A 285 2.36 -3.27 -3.52
C VAL A 285 3.19 -2.01 -3.82
N LYS A 286 3.86 -1.41 -2.83
CA LYS A 286 4.66 -0.19 -3.03
C LYS A 286 5.95 -0.45 -3.80
N VAL A 287 6.60 -1.59 -3.59
CA VAL A 287 7.72 -2.05 -4.44
C VAL A 287 7.25 -2.19 -5.90
N LEU A 288 6.11 -2.84 -6.14
CA LEU A 288 5.58 -3.00 -7.49
C LEU A 288 5.12 -1.68 -8.13
N VAL A 289 4.55 -0.75 -7.35
CA VAL A 289 4.23 0.62 -7.81
C VAL A 289 5.48 1.37 -8.25
N LEU A 290 6.58 1.19 -7.52
CA LEU A 290 7.86 1.79 -7.90
C LEU A 290 8.35 1.26 -9.24
N PHE A 291 8.29 -0.07 -9.43
CA PHE A 291 8.73 -0.70 -10.67
C PHE A 291 8.02 -0.14 -11.91
N VAL A 292 6.75 0.27 -11.76
CA VAL A 292 5.97 0.89 -12.84
C VAL A 292 6.22 2.40 -13.00
N SER A 293 6.58 3.11 -11.92
CA SER A 293 6.71 4.57 -11.93
C SER A 293 8.11 5.08 -12.29
N GLY A 294 9.11 4.20 -12.31
CA GLY A 294 10.51 4.54 -12.58
C GLY A 294 11.20 5.31 -11.46
N ALA A 295 10.61 5.34 -10.26
CA ALA A 295 11.21 5.99 -9.08
C ALA A 295 12.38 5.16 -8.51
N SER A 296 13.26 5.77 -7.73
CA SER A 296 14.35 5.07 -7.03
C SER A 296 13.89 4.44 -5.72
N LEU A 297 14.32 3.19 -5.45
CA LEU A 297 13.85 2.38 -4.31
C LEU A 297 14.89 2.30 -3.20
N VAL A 298 14.45 2.52 -1.98
CA VAL A 298 15.18 2.18 -0.76
C VAL A 298 14.27 1.38 0.18
N LEU A 299 14.63 0.15 0.47
CA LEU A 299 14.06 -0.67 1.54
C LEU A 299 14.98 -0.57 2.76
N THR A 300 14.44 -0.20 3.92
CA THR A 300 15.23 -0.05 5.14
C THR A 300 14.46 -0.46 6.39
N GLN A 301 15.16 -1.09 7.33
CA GLN A 301 14.72 -1.35 8.70
C GLN A 301 15.31 -0.33 9.69
N GLU A 302 16.06 0.66 9.20
CA GLU A 302 16.65 1.70 10.04
C GLU A 302 15.58 2.70 10.54
N ASP A 303 15.64 3.03 11.83
CA ASP A 303 14.74 4.04 12.43
C ASP A 303 14.89 5.44 11.79
N ASN A 304 16.08 5.76 11.25
CA ASN A 304 16.38 7.07 10.66
C ASN A 304 16.31 7.06 9.13
N PHE A 305 15.13 6.81 8.59
CA PHE A 305 14.87 6.80 7.15
C PHE A 305 15.18 8.13 6.42
N MET A 306 15.31 9.26 7.15
CA MET A 306 15.62 10.56 6.55
C MET A 306 17.05 10.65 5.99
N VAL A 307 17.96 9.78 6.42
CA VAL A 307 19.34 9.68 5.88
C VAL A 307 19.33 9.44 4.37
N HIS A 308 18.32 8.72 3.87
CA HIS A 308 18.18 8.39 2.46
C HIS A 308 17.56 9.52 1.63
N LYS A 309 17.25 10.68 2.23
CA LYS A 309 16.65 11.84 1.55
C LYS A 309 15.39 11.48 0.73
N PRO A 310 14.35 10.89 1.36
CA PRO A 310 13.12 10.50 0.67
C PRO A 310 12.39 11.71 0.05
N THR A 311 11.89 11.56 -1.17
CA THR A 311 10.81 12.42 -1.66
C THR A 311 9.45 11.84 -1.27
N ILE A 312 9.35 10.52 -1.19
CA ILE A 312 8.18 9.79 -0.72
C ILE A 312 8.61 8.81 0.37
N LEU A 313 7.88 8.79 1.48
CA LEU A 313 8.08 7.85 2.57
C LEU A 313 6.88 6.91 2.67
N VAL A 314 7.11 5.62 2.86
CA VAL A 314 6.10 4.62 3.21
C VAL A 314 6.49 4.02 4.55
N ALA A 315 5.60 4.11 5.54
CA ALA A 315 5.88 3.57 6.87
C ALA A 315 4.58 3.29 7.64
N SER A 316 4.69 2.55 8.73
CA SER A 316 3.54 2.21 9.56
C SER A 316 3.06 3.42 10.38
N SER A 317 1.78 3.42 10.77
CA SER A 317 1.24 4.49 11.63
C SER A 317 2.04 4.72 12.92
N PRO A 318 2.48 3.70 13.67
CA PRO A 318 3.31 3.90 14.87
C PRO A 318 4.64 4.59 14.58
N GLU A 319 5.32 4.23 13.49
CA GLU A 319 6.60 4.83 13.10
C GLU A 319 6.46 6.32 12.76
N ILE A 320 5.43 6.66 11.98
CA ILE A 320 5.18 8.05 11.58
C ILE A 320 4.74 8.92 12.76
N GLN A 321 4.04 8.35 13.75
CA GLN A 321 3.72 9.08 14.98
C GLN A 321 4.96 9.43 15.81
N LYS A 322 6.02 8.60 15.80
CA LYS A 322 7.30 8.94 16.45
C LYS A 322 7.91 10.21 15.85
N LEU A 323 7.81 10.39 14.53
CA LEU A 323 8.31 11.58 13.82
C LEU A 323 7.61 12.88 14.28
N GLY A 324 6.32 12.80 14.61
CA GLY A 324 5.52 13.95 15.05
C GLY A 324 5.81 14.44 16.48
N SER A 325 6.57 13.68 17.27
CA SER A 325 6.92 14.05 18.65
C SER A 325 8.01 15.12 18.74
N ALA A 326 8.76 15.37 17.66
CA ALA A 326 9.73 16.45 17.59
C ALA A 326 8.98 17.80 17.53
N GLN A 327 9.06 18.59 18.61
CA GLN A 327 8.34 19.86 18.77
C GLN A 327 8.71 20.88 17.68
N ILE A 328 7.93 20.91 16.60
CA ILE A 328 8.00 22.00 15.62
C ILE A 328 7.13 23.15 16.13
N THR A 329 7.78 24.11 16.77
CA THR A 329 7.16 25.32 17.31
C THR A 329 7.48 26.51 16.40
N GLY A 330 6.47 27.34 16.11
CA GLY A 330 6.69 28.58 15.34
C GLY A 330 5.46 29.08 14.59
N LEU A 331 5.55 30.31 14.10
CA LEU A 331 4.48 30.98 13.37
C LEU A 331 4.11 30.24 12.07
N LEU A 332 5.09 29.64 11.39
CA LEU A 332 4.86 28.84 10.18
C LEU A 332 4.00 27.59 10.43
N TYR A 333 4.15 26.94 11.58
CA TYR A 333 3.33 25.79 11.96
C TYR A 333 1.87 26.18 12.12
N TYR A 334 1.58 27.23 12.89
CA TYR A 334 0.21 27.73 13.07
C TYR A 334 -0.39 28.27 11.78
N HIS A 335 0.41 28.96 10.96
CA HIS A 335 0.02 29.38 9.62
C HIS A 335 -0.39 28.18 8.76
N ARG A 336 0.40 27.10 8.74
CA ARG A 336 0.09 25.88 7.98
C ARG A 336 -1.18 25.20 8.52
N LEU A 337 -1.34 25.08 9.84
CA LEU A 337 -2.58 24.55 10.43
C LEU A 337 -3.81 25.35 10.02
N TYR A 338 -3.72 26.68 10.07
CA TYR A 338 -4.80 27.55 9.63
C TYR A 338 -5.09 27.39 8.14
N SER A 339 -4.04 27.35 7.31
CA SER A 339 -4.15 27.10 5.86
C SER A 339 -4.84 25.76 5.56
N LEU A 340 -4.47 24.69 6.26
CA LEU A 340 -5.11 23.38 6.12
C LEU A 340 -6.60 23.40 6.47
N SER A 341 -7.00 24.17 7.49
CA SER A 341 -8.41 24.37 7.83
C SER A 341 -9.23 25.06 6.74
N ARG A 342 -8.55 25.74 5.79
CA ARG A 342 -9.14 26.37 4.59
C ARG A 342 -8.94 25.55 3.32
N LEU A 343 -8.63 24.25 3.46
CA LEU A 343 -8.34 23.33 2.36
C LEU A 343 -7.17 23.76 1.46
N ARG A 344 -6.16 24.37 2.06
CA ARG A 344 -4.95 24.82 1.36
C ARG A 344 -3.69 24.32 2.04
N PHE A 345 -2.90 23.56 1.31
CA PHE A 345 -1.58 23.12 1.71
C PHE A 345 -0.52 24.16 1.35
N SER A 346 0.23 24.62 2.35
CA SER A 346 1.33 25.56 2.13
C SER A 346 2.69 24.84 2.22
N PRO A 347 3.43 24.67 1.11
CA PRO A 347 4.74 24.03 1.11
C PRO A 347 5.88 24.96 1.56
N LEU A 348 5.58 26.20 1.98
CA LEU A 348 6.58 27.21 2.35
C LEU A 348 7.59 26.64 3.34
N ALA A 349 8.89 26.65 3.00
CA ALA A 349 10.00 26.21 3.84
C ALA A 349 10.00 24.70 4.22
N SER A 350 9.57 23.80 3.32
CA SER A 350 9.92 22.37 3.47
C SER A 350 11.39 22.16 3.12
N SER A 351 12.21 21.80 4.11
CA SER A 351 13.67 21.67 3.96
C SER A 351 14.13 20.26 3.56
N SER A 352 13.25 19.26 3.61
CA SER A 352 13.63 17.84 3.50
C SER A 352 13.52 17.24 2.09
N GLY A 353 12.91 17.95 1.13
CA GLY A 353 12.56 17.40 -0.19
C GLY A 353 11.41 16.37 -0.15
N LEU A 354 10.99 15.95 1.05
CA LEU A 354 9.88 15.04 1.28
C LEU A 354 8.56 15.74 0.94
N ARG A 355 7.81 15.18 -0.01
CA ARG A 355 6.53 15.73 -0.49
C ARG A 355 5.30 14.91 -0.10
N LEU A 356 5.48 13.62 0.17
CA LEU A 356 4.39 12.68 0.44
C LEU A 356 4.82 11.60 1.45
N ILE A 357 3.94 11.30 2.39
CA ILE A 357 4.04 10.12 3.27
C ILE A 357 2.81 9.24 3.04
N TYR A 358 3.03 7.98 2.71
CA TYR A 358 2.03 6.93 2.83
C TYR A 358 2.13 6.32 4.23
N VAL A 359 1.03 6.40 4.97
CA VAL A 359 0.91 5.79 6.29
C VAL A 359 0.04 4.56 6.15
N HIS A 360 0.60 3.37 6.31
CA HIS A 360 -0.21 2.16 6.31
C HIS A 360 -0.55 1.73 7.74
N ARG A 361 -1.70 1.05 7.87
CA ARG A 361 -2.08 0.36 9.10
C ARG A 361 -3.14 -0.69 8.87
N ASP A 362 -3.25 -1.58 9.84
CA ASP A 362 -4.40 -2.47 9.98
C ASP A 362 -5.64 -1.70 10.49
N CYS A 363 -6.78 -2.04 9.91
CA CYS A 363 -8.09 -1.58 10.32
C CYS A 363 -8.44 -1.96 11.77
N SER A 364 -7.89 -3.06 12.31
CA SER A 364 -8.26 -3.59 13.61
C SER A 364 -7.56 -2.93 14.81
N THR A 365 -6.37 -2.34 14.60
CA THR A 365 -5.49 -1.88 15.69
C THR A 365 -5.45 -0.36 15.88
N GLY A 366 -5.97 0.42 14.93
CA GLY A 366 -5.76 1.86 14.91
C GLY A 366 -6.87 2.70 15.57
N LYS A 367 -6.46 3.81 16.19
CA LYS A 367 -7.33 4.95 16.50
C LYS A 367 -7.25 5.95 15.35
N TYR A 368 -8.34 6.67 15.08
CA TYR A 368 -8.29 7.81 14.19
C TYR A 368 -7.15 8.75 14.60
N THR A 369 -6.32 9.13 13.63
CA THR A 369 -5.17 10.01 13.83
C THR A 369 -5.36 11.26 12.98
N ASN A 370 -5.32 12.43 13.62
CA ASN A 370 -5.34 13.70 12.88
C ASN A 370 -3.93 14.01 12.36
N TRP A 371 -3.69 13.71 11.09
CA TRP A 371 -2.42 13.94 10.43
C TRP A 371 -2.10 15.42 10.16
N ASN A 372 -3.04 16.36 10.34
CA ASN A 372 -2.80 17.78 10.03
C ASN A 372 -1.70 18.41 10.88
N HIS A 373 -1.54 17.96 12.13
CA HIS A 373 -0.43 18.41 12.97
C HIS A 373 0.91 18.04 12.35
N LEU A 374 1.03 16.79 11.87
CA LEU A 374 2.25 16.33 11.21
C LEU A 374 2.45 16.98 9.84
N ARG A 375 1.38 17.15 9.04
CA ARG A 375 1.42 17.90 7.77
C ARG A 375 1.92 19.32 7.99
N ALA A 376 1.43 20.02 9.02
CA ALA A 376 1.85 21.37 9.33
C ALA A 376 3.27 21.43 9.88
N ALA A 377 3.67 20.47 10.70
CA ALA A 377 5.01 20.38 11.27
C ALA A 377 6.06 20.18 10.15
N LEU A 378 5.86 19.15 9.31
CA LEU A 378 6.84 18.75 8.30
C LEU A 378 6.68 19.50 6.97
N GLY A 379 5.54 20.12 6.71
CA GLY A 379 5.24 20.68 5.39
C GLY A 379 5.15 19.58 4.33
N VAL A 380 4.50 18.45 4.66
CA VAL A 380 4.37 17.26 3.81
C VAL A 380 2.90 16.84 3.65
N ASN A 381 2.53 16.28 2.50
CA ASN A 381 1.23 15.64 2.35
C ASN A 381 1.26 14.22 2.92
N ILE A 382 0.12 13.76 3.43
CA ILE A 382 -0.01 12.46 4.07
C ILE A 382 -1.22 11.76 3.46
N VAL A 383 -1.05 10.51 3.05
CA VAL A 383 -2.13 9.62 2.61
C VAL A 383 -2.14 8.42 3.54
N GLU A 384 -3.23 8.22 4.25
CA GLU A 384 -3.43 7.07 5.12
C GLU A 384 -4.10 5.93 4.32
N GLU A 385 -3.53 4.74 4.44
CA GLU A 385 -3.94 3.51 3.77
C GLU A 385 -4.33 2.48 4.83
N VAL A 386 -5.58 2.04 4.79
CA VAL A 386 -6.13 1.09 5.75
C VAL A 386 -6.32 -0.25 5.05
N GLY A 387 -5.59 -1.24 5.52
CA GLY A 387 -5.57 -2.61 4.98
C GLY A 387 -6.34 -3.60 5.84
N HIS A 388 -6.41 -4.83 5.33
CA HIS A 388 -6.85 -6.03 6.03
C HIS A 388 -6.14 -7.24 5.42
N PHE A 389 -5.86 -8.28 6.22
CA PHE A 389 -4.97 -9.39 5.86
C PHE A 389 -5.33 -10.13 4.57
N ASN A 390 -6.60 -10.07 4.13
CA ASN A 390 -7.06 -10.69 2.89
C ASN A 390 -7.19 -9.73 1.70
N VAL A 391 -6.69 -8.50 1.81
CA VAL A 391 -6.75 -7.47 0.75
C VAL A 391 -5.33 -7.02 0.41
N ALA A 392 -4.93 -7.14 -0.86
CA ALA A 392 -3.66 -6.61 -1.32
C ALA A 392 -3.74 -5.07 -1.39
N GLY A 393 -2.92 -4.39 -0.60
CA GLY A 393 -2.97 -2.93 -0.45
C GLY A 393 -4.19 -2.45 0.36
N PRO A 394 -4.52 -1.15 0.31
CA PRO A 394 -5.64 -0.61 1.08
C PRO A 394 -7.02 -1.00 0.50
N PHE A 395 -8.01 -1.14 1.37
CA PHE A 395 -9.42 -1.06 0.96
C PHE A 395 -10.02 0.32 1.23
N LEU A 396 -9.52 1.04 2.24
CA LEU A 396 -9.78 2.48 2.43
C LEU A 396 -8.51 3.30 2.30
N VAL A 397 -8.66 4.48 1.72
CA VAL A 397 -7.57 5.43 1.51
C VAL A 397 -8.06 6.86 1.70
N THR A 398 -7.30 7.70 2.38
CA THR A 398 -7.61 9.14 2.46
C THR A 398 -7.26 9.83 1.15
N ASP A 399 -8.02 10.85 0.76
CA ASP A 399 -7.65 11.67 -0.39
C ASP A 399 -6.34 12.43 -0.14
N TYR A 400 -5.60 12.75 -1.20
CA TYR A 400 -4.37 13.54 -1.13
C TYR A 400 -4.64 14.94 -0.53
N TYR A 401 -5.81 15.50 -0.79
CA TYR A 401 -6.26 16.80 -0.30
C TYR A 401 -7.17 16.70 0.93
N ASP A 402 -7.22 15.55 1.61
CA ASP A 402 -8.04 15.41 2.81
C ASP A 402 -7.36 16.05 4.03
N TYR A 403 -7.79 17.28 4.32
CA TYR A 403 -7.34 18.08 5.45
C TYR A 403 -8.42 18.24 6.52
N ARG A 404 -9.51 17.46 6.45
CA ARG A 404 -10.63 17.59 7.39
C ARG A 404 -10.22 17.10 8.78
N THR A 405 -10.86 17.65 9.79
CA THR A 405 -10.67 17.26 11.20
C THR A 405 -12.01 16.90 11.81
N PHE A 406 -12.00 15.94 12.73
CA PHE A 406 -13.18 15.57 13.49
C PHE A 406 -13.15 16.21 14.87
N LEU A 407 -14.35 16.51 15.39
CA LEU A 407 -14.52 16.82 16.81
C LEU A 407 -13.99 15.65 17.65
N GLU A 408 -13.37 15.95 18.78
CA GLU A 408 -12.74 14.95 19.65
C GLU A 408 -13.69 13.81 20.05
N LYS A 409 -14.97 14.14 20.31
CA LYS A 409 -16.02 13.16 20.60
C LYS A 409 -16.26 12.17 19.45
N LEU A 410 -16.16 12.61 18.20
CA LEU A 410 -16.32 11.74 17.03
C LEU A 410 -15.04 10.96 16.76
N ALA A 411 -13.88 11.62 16.83
CA ALA A 411 -12.57 11.00 16.70
C ALA A 411 -12.37 9.85 17.72
N SER A 412 -12.94 9.97 18.91
CA SER A 412 -12.87 8.92 19.92
C SER A 412 -13.72 7.68 19.58
N GLN A 413 -14.70 7.78 18.68
CA GLN A 413 -15.58 6.67 18.24
C GLN A 413 -15.11 6.02 16.94
N VAL A 414 -14.30 6.72 16.15
CA VAL A 414 -13.82 6.27 14.84
C VAL A 414 -12.48 5.56 14.99
N ALA A 415 -12.40 4.34 14.45
CA ALA A 415 -11.16 3.58 14.30
C ALA A 415 -10.44 4.00 13.02
N ALA A 416 -11.16 4.11 11.90
CA ALA A 416 -10.62 4.48 10.61
C ALA A 416 -11.65 5.23 9.74
N SER A 417 -11.15 6.04 8.80
CA SER A 417 -11.98 6.76 7.84
C SER A 417 -11.27 6.90 6.51
N GLY A 418 -12.02 6.88 5.41
CA GLY A 418 -11.44 7.15 4.09
C GLY A 418 -12.43 6.93 2.95
N GLY A 419 -11.96 7.21 1.73
CA GLY A 419 -12.62 6.81 0.50
C GLY A 419 -12.30 5.36 0.13
N ILE A 420 -13.06 4.81 -0.80
CA ILE A 420 -12.87 3.43 -1.26
C ILE A 420 -11.71 3.38 -2.27
N CYS A 421 -10.86 2.37 -2.13
CA CYS A 421 -9.83 2.04 -3.11
C CYS A 421 -10.45 1.70 -4.48
N GLN A 422 -9.85 2.12 -5.59
CA GLN A 422 -10.43 1.95 -6.94
C GLN A 422 -10.53 0.48 -7.39
N ALA A 423 -9.85 -0.45 -6.72
CA ALA A 423 -10.00 -1.88 -6.97
C ALA A 423 -11.25 -2.51 -6.30
N ASN A 424 -11.99 -1.73 -5.49
CA ASN A 424 -12.99 -2.22 -4.55
C ASN A 424 -14.37 -1.55 -4.65
N GLU A 425 -15.36 -2.26 -4.14
CA GLU A 425 -16.74 -1.86 -3.92
C GLU A 425 -17.15 -2.26 -2.51
N ILE A 426 -17.92 -1.40 -1.85
CA ILE A 426 -18.33 -1.63 -0.46
C ILE A 426 -19.84 -1.45 -0.33
N LYS A 427 -20.47 -2.33 0.43
CA LYS A 427 -21.83 -2.13 0.96
C LYS A 427 -21.85 -2.37 2.47
N LEU A 428 -22.90 -1.88 3.11
CA LEU A 428 -23.19 -2.20 4.51
C LEU A 428 -24.36 -3.16 4.57
N LEU A 429 -24.17 -4.24 5.32
CA LEU A 429 -25.22 -5.21 5.63
C LEU A 429 -25.91 -4.81 6.93
N GLU A 430 -27.18 -5.21 7.08
CA GLU A 430 -27.93 -5.04 8.34
C GLU A 430 -28.01 -3.56 8.76
N PHE A 431 -28.03 -2.65 7.79
CA PHE A 431 -28.02 -1.20 8.02
C PHE A 431 -29.43 -0.63 8.01
N ASP A 432 -29.84 0.04 9.10
CA ASP A 432 -31.17 0.64 9.26
C ASP A 432 -31.15 2.18 9.31
N ALA A 433 -30.06 2.81 8.86
CA ALA A 433 -29.76 4.24 8.96
C ALA A 433 -29.54 4.80 10.38
N THR A 434 -30.07 4.17 11.41
CA THR A 434 -29.90 4.58 12.82
C THR A 434 -28.73 3.88 13.49
N GLN A 435 -28.45 2.64 13.09
CA GLN A 435 -27.41 1.75 13.58
C GLN A 435 -26.24 1.65 12.58
N SER A 436 -25.09 1.18 13.05
CA SER A 436 -23.99 0.81 12.17
C SER A 436 -24.30 -0.48 11.44
N GLY A 437 -23.80 -0.63 10.21
CA GLY A 437 -23.93 -1.86 9.45
C GLY A 437 -22.62 -2.65 9.44
N ALA A 438 -22.72 -3.96 9.19
CA ALA A 438 -21.54 -4.80 9.01
C ALA A 438 -20.91 -4.55 7.63
N LEU A 439 -19.58 -4.46 7.59
CA LEU A 439 -18.85 -4.18 6.37
C LEU A 439 -18.85 -5.38 5.42
N ALA A 440 -19.22 -5.16 4.17
CA ALA A 440 -19.07 -6.13 3.09
C ALA A 440 -18.29 -5.52 1.93
N LEU A 441 -17.24 -6.23 1.49
CA LEU A 441 -16.26 -5.76 0.51
C LEU A 441 -16.17 -6.73 -0.66
N ARG A 442 -16.15 -6.22 -1.89
CA ARG A 442 -15.86 -6.97 -3.11
C ARG A 442 -14.82 -6.22 -3.92
N GLY A 443 -13.89 -6.92 -4.56
CA GLY A 443 -12.93 -6.27 -5.43
C GLY A 443 -11.90 -7.22 -6.00
N TYR A 444 -11.09 -6.70 -6.91
CA TYR A 444 -10.10 -7.47 -7.64
C TYR A 444 -8.80 -7.66 -6.85
N ASN A 445 -8.59 -6.92 -5.75
CA ASN A 445 -7.40 -7.06 -4.90
C ASN A 445 -7.62 -7.97 -3.68
N ILE A 446 -8.75 -8.69 -3.59
CA ILE A 446 -9.06 -9.59 -2.47
C ILE A 446 -8.49 -10.99 -2.73
N GLY A 447 -7.67 -11.47 -1.81
CA GLY A 447 -7.09 -12.82 -1.81
C GLY A 447 -8.05 -13.88 -1.27
N LYS A 448 -7.76 -15.15 -1.63
CA LYS A 448 -8.49 -16.30 -1.07
C LYS A 448 -7.92 -16.59 0.32
N ALA A 449 -8.75 -16.42 1.35
CA ALA A 449 -8.32 -16.57 2.73
C ALA A 449 -8.93 -17.80 3.42
N VAL A 450 -8.12 -18.35 4.30
CA VAL A 450 -8.45 -19.45 5.22
C VAL A 450 -7.97 -19.03 6.60
N THR A 451 -8.81 -19.19 7.61
CA THR A 451 -8.43 -19.01 9.02
C THR A 451 -8.43 -20.35 9.73
N ILE A 452 -7.33 -20.70 10.38
CA ILE A 452 -7.16 -21.92 11.18
C ILE A 452 -7.19 -21.50 12.64
N MET A 453 -8.18 -21.98 13.38
CA MET A 453 -8.33 -21.72 14.81
C MET A 453 -7.97 -22.98 15.61
N GLU A 454 -7.06 -22.84 16.57
CA GLU A 454 -6.60 -23.94 17.41
C GLU A 454 -7.78 -24.60 18.15
N GLY A 455 -7.91 -25.93 18.01
CA GLY A 455 -8.99 -26.71 18.61
C GLY A 455 -10.35 -26.63 17.92
N VAL A 456 -10.55 -25.73 16.95
CA VAL A 456 -11.81 -25.58 16.20
C VAL A 456 -11.67 -26.06 14.76
N GLY A 457 -10.50 -25.84 14.14
CA GLY A 457 -10.19 -26.27 12.78
C GLY A 457 -10.18 -25.13 11.77
N GLN A 458 -10.35 -25.48 10.51
CA GLN A 458 -10.17 -24.57 9.37
C GLN A 458 -11.51 -23.98 8.91
N THR A 459 -11.59 -22.65 8.86
CA THR A 459 -12.72 -21.92 8.28
C THR A 459 -12.26 -21.20 7.01
N ARG A 460 -12.94 -21.46 5.89
CA ARG A 460 -12.67 -20.75 4.64
C ARG A 460 -13.48 -19.47 4.59
N VAL A 461 -12.81 -18.35 4.32
CA VAL A 461 -13.50 -17.08 4.08
C VAL A 461 -14.08 -17.15 2.66
N THR A 462 -15.39 -17.24 2.56
CA THR A 462 -16.10 -17.32 1.27
C THR A 462 -16.96 -16.07 1.07
N PRO A 463 -17.07 -15.58 -0.17
CA PRO A 463 -17.96 -14.48 -0.46
C PRO A 463 -19.42 -14.96 -0.44
N ASP A 464 -20.35 -14.01 -0.31
CA ASP A 464 -21.77 -14.23 -0.55
C ASP A 464 -22.07 -14.56 -2.02
N ALA A 465 -23.34 -14.82 -2.34
CA ALA A 465 -23.78 -15.11 -3.72
C ALA A 465 -23.49 -13.97 -4.72
N SER A 466 -23.27 -12.75 -4.23
CA SER A 466 -22.92 -11.57 -5.03
C SER A 466 -21.42 -11.29 -5.05
N GLY A 467 -20.58 -12.14 -4.47
CA GLY A 467 -19.13 -11.98 -4.46
C GLY A 467 -18.58 -11.06 -3.36
N PHE A 468 -19.40 -10.65 -2.38
CA PHE A 468 -18.95 -9.80 -1.27
C PHE A 468 -18.46 -10.62 -0.08
N PHE A 469 -17.31 -10.25 0.45
CA PHE A 469 -16.72 -10.79 1.67
C PHE A 469 -17.18 -9.94 2.87
N ARG A 470 -17.78 -10.58 3.88
CA ARG A 470 -18.11 -9.92 5.14
C ARG A 470 -16.84 -9.75 5.97
N LEU A 471 -16.52 -8.52 6.34
CA LEU A 471 -15.42 -8.19 7.24
C LEU A 471 -15.95 -7.93 8.65
N PRO A 472 -15.17 -8.21 9.71
CA PRO A 472 -15.65 -8.15 11.09
C PRO A 472 -15.63 -6.71 11.64
N PHE A 473 -16.11 -5.75 10.86
CA PHE A 473 -16.10 -4.32 11.18
C PHE A 473 -17.51 -3.74 11.08
N ASN A 474 -17.84 -2.90 12.05
CA ASN A 474 -19.05 -2.11 12.03
C ASN A 474 -18.73 -0.73 11.49
N CYS A 475 -19.51 -0.29 10.51
CA CYS A 475 -19.23 0.93 9.77
C CYS A 475 -20.49 1.80 9.60
N ARG A 476 -20.25 3.07 9.26
CA ARG A 476 -21.26 4.03 8.83
C ARG A 476 -20.72 4.86 7.67
N TRP A 477 -21.61 5.28 6.78
CA TRP A 477 -21.29 6.28 5.77
C TRP A 477 -21.53 7.67 6.34
N GLY A 478 -20.58 8.58 6.14
CA GLY A 478 -20.83 10.00 6.36
C GLY A 478 -21.58 10.62 5.20
N LEU A 479 -22.11 11.82 5.44
CA LEU A 479 -22.76 12.63 4.40
C LEU A 479 -21.76 13.09 3.32
N ASP A 480 -20.48 13.07 3.67
CA ASP A 480 -19.33 13.34 2.79
C ASP A 480 -18.97 12.19 1.85
N GLY A 481 -19.69 11.06 1.95
CA GLY A 481 -19.41 9.85 1.21
C GLY A 481 -18.18 9.08 1.71
N CYS A 482 -17.58 9.42 2.84
CA CYS A 482 -16.51 8.62 3.44
C CYS A 482 -17.08 7.45 4.23
N LEU A 483 -16.35 6.34 4.24
CA LEU A 483 -16.64 5.22 5.14
C LEU A 483 -15.96 5.49 6.48
N TYR A 484 -16.72 5.34 7.57
CA TYR A 484 -16.24 5.42 8.93
C TYR A 484 -16.31 4.05 9.58
N VAL A 485 -15.15 3.49 9.93
CA VAL A 485 -15.04 2.28 10.72
C VAL A 485 -15.14 2.65 12.19
N LEU A 486 -16.11 2.08 12.90
CA LEU A 486 -16.34 2.37 14.30
C LEU A 486 -15.45 1.49 15.18
N LYS A 487 -15.02 2.01 16.33
CA LYS A 487 -14.32 1.19 17.33
C LYS A 487 -15.27 0.12 17.85
N ARG A 488 -14.73 -1.08 18.06
CA ARG A 488 -15.45 -2.12 18.80
C ARG A 488 -15.63 -1.62 20.24
N THR A 489 -16.88 -1.48 20.67
CA THR A 489 -17.21 -1.44 22.09
C THR A 489 -16.88 -2.82 22.65
N VAL A 490 -15.76 -2.90 23.39
CA VAL A 490 -15.37 -4.09 24.15
C VAL A 490 -16.34 -4.31 25.30
#